data_AF-A0A973HX42-F1
#
_entry.id   AF-A0A973HX42-F1
#
_cell.length_a   1.000
_cell.length_b   1.000
_cell.length_c   1.000
_cell.angle_alpha   90.00
_cell.angle_beta   90.00
_cell.angle_gamma   90.00
#
_symmetry.space_group_name_H-M   'P 1'
#
loop_
_entity.id
_entity.type
_entity.pdbx_description
1 polymer ?
#
loop_
_entity_poly.entity_id
_entity_poly.type
_entity_poly.pdbx_seq_one_letter_code
_entity_poly.pdbx_strand_id
1 'polypeptide(L)'
;DTNSNGIPDECEQPFQRGDANTTGTVDVTDPIYILQYVIGTGPEPSCKDSADCNDDESLDISDAIYLLQHLFLATAPPPAPYGVCGLDPDGESIGCDSYSLCP
;
A
#
# COMPACT_ATOMS: atom_id res chain seq x y z
N ASP A 1 -8.89 -4.72 17.38
CA ASP A 1 -8.27 -3.40 17.32
C ASP A 1 -6.96 -3.48 18.08
N THR A 2 -5.96 -4.10 17.45
CA THR A 2 -4.61 -4.29 17.98
C THR A 2 -3.72 -3.07 17.68
N ASN A 3 -3.99 -2.38 16.58
CA ASN A 3 -3.31 -1.15 16.14
C ASN A 3 -3.97 0.14 16.69
N SER A 4 -5.11 0.03 17.38
CA SER A 4 -5.84 1.17 17.98
C SER A 4 -6.31 2.22 16.96
N ASN A 5 -6.54 1.82 15.71
CA ASN A 5 -6.99 2.70 14.63
C ASN A 5 -8.52 2.94 14.65
N GLY A 6 -9.24 2.36 15.62
CA GLY A 6 -10.68 2.52 15.78
C GLY A 6 -11.52 1.58 14.91
N ILE A 7 -10.88 0.70 14.13
CA ILE A 7 -11.51 -0.38 13.39
C ILE A 7 -11.17 -1.71 14.09
N PRO A 8 -12.14 -2.60 14.36
CA PRO A 8 -11.81 -3.93 14.85
C PRO A 8 -11.02 -4.73 13.80
N ASP A 9 -9.88 -5.33 14.15
CA ASP A 9 -9.08 -6.23 13.29
C ASP A 9 -9.88 -7.23 12.43
N GLU A 10 -10.98 -7.78 12.95
CA GLU A 10 -11.86 -8.71 12.22
C GLU A 10 -12.65 -8.07 11.06
N CYS A 11 -12.66 -6.74 11.00
CA CYS A 11 -13.26 -5.92 9.96
C CYS A 11 -12.21 -5.29 9.03
N GLU A 12 -10.92 -5.54 9.25
CA GLU A 12 -9.83 -5.02 8.42
C GLU A 12 -9.42 -6.06 7.37
N GLN A 13 -8.92 -5.59 6.23
CA GLN A 13 -8.36 -6.44 5.19
C GLN A 13 -6.83 -6.40 5.27
N PRO A 14 -6.15 -7.53 5.54
CA PRO A 14 -4.70 -7.57 5.46
C PRO A 14 -4.22 -7.34 4.04
N PHE A 15 -3.08 -6.68 3.91
CA PHE A 15 -2.47 -6.35 2.61
C PHE A 15 -0.95 -6.44 2.68
N GLN A 16 -0.30 -6.24 1.53
CA GLN A 16 1.13 -6.06 1.42
C GLN A 16 1.41 -4.64 0.89
N ARG A 17 2.01 -3.79 1.72
CA ARG A 17 2.38 -2.43 1.36
C ARG A 17 3.39 -2.46 0.21
N GLY A 18 3.17 -1.60 -0.79
CA GLY A 18 3.97 -1.51 -2.00
C GLY A 18 3.49 -2.38 -3.17
N ASP A 19 2.58 -3.35 -2.98
CA ASP A 19 1.98 -4.14 -4.06
C ASP A 19 0.66 -3.52 -4.53
N ALA A 20 0.76 -2.29 -5.05
CA ALA A 20 -0.37 -1.44 -5.40
C ALA A 20 -1.28 -2.05 -6.48
N ASN A 21 -0.74 -2.94 -7.33
CA ASN A 21 -1.50 -3.62 -8.37
C ASN A 21 -1.96 -5.03 -7.98
N THR A 22 -1.73 -5.46 -6.73
CA THR A 22 -2.17 -6.75 -6.17
C THR A 22 -1.70 -7.95 -7.00
N THR A 23 -0.43 -7.94 -7.41
CA THR A 23 0.20 -9.06 -8.12
C THR A 23 0.98 -10.00 -7.20
N GLY A 24 1.19 -9.59 -5.95
CA GLY A 24 1.95 -10.31 -4.93
C GLY A 24 3.45 -10.12 -5.07
N THR A 25 3.87 -9.27 -6.01
CA THR A 25 5.28 -8.98 -6.27
C THR A 25 5.44 -7.47 -6.31
N VAL A 26 6.19 -6.93 -5.36
CA VAL A 26 6.53 -5.50 -5.37
C VAL A 26 7.63 -5.26 -6.40
N ASP A 27 7.30 -4.61 -7.51
CA ASP A 27 8.24 -4.29 -8.59
C ASP A 27 7.95 -2.92 -9.25
N VAL A 28 8.57 -2.64 -10.40
CA VAL A 28 8.44 -1.35 -11.09
C VAL A 28 7.03 -1.07 -11.63
N THR A 29 6.17 -2.09 -11.72
CA THR A 29 4.79 -1.95 -12.19
C THR A 29 3.88 -1.30 -11.15
N ASP A 30 4.19 -1.42 -9.86
CA ASP A 30 3.45 -0.80 -8.76
C ASP A 30 3.52 0.74 -8.75
N PRO A 31 4.70 1.40 -8.77
CA PRO A 31 4.74 2.86 -8.83
C PRO A 31 4.15 3.40 -10.14
N ILE A 32 4.18 2.64 -11.24
CA ILE A 32 3.48 3.01 -12.47
C ILE A 32 1.96 2.97 -12.26
N TYR A 33 1.44 1.95 -11.58
CA TYR A 33 0.02 1.82 -11.26
C TYR A 33 -0.45 2.99 -10.37
N ILE A 34 0.31 3.32 -9.32
CA ILE A 34 0.05 4.46 -8.44
C ILE A 34 -0.01 5.76 -9.26
N LEU A 35 1.00 6.03 -10.10
CA LEU A 35 1.03 7.23 -10.92
C LEU A 35 -0.17 7.32 -11.87
N GLN A 36 -0.56 6.20 -12.50
CA GLN A 36 -1.72 6.18 -13.39
C GLN A 36 -3.02 6.54 -12.66
N TYR A 37 -3.22 6.02 -11.46
CA TYR A 37 -4.36 6.36 -10.60
C TYR A 37 -4.35 7.85 -10.22
N VAL A 38 -3.24 8.35 -9.67
CA VAL A 38 -3.15 9.71 -9.14
C VAL A 38 -3.34 10.76 -10.24
N ILE A 39 -2.89 10.50 -11.47
CA ILE A 39 -3.12 11.41 -12.61
C ILE A 39 -4.49 11.20 -13.31
N GLY A 40 -5.32 10.28 -12.80
CA GLY A 40 -6.68 10.03 -13.30
C GLY A 40 -6.75 9.29 -14.64
N THR A 41 -5.73 8.51 -14.97
CA THR A 41 -5.66 7.71 -16.22
C THR A 41 -5.79 6.22 -16.01
N GLY A 42 -5.60 5.76 -14.77
CA GLY A 42 -5.66 4.36 -14.36
C GLY A 42 -6.84 4.07 -13.42
N PRO A 43 -7.08 2.78 -13.15
CA PRO A 43 -8.07 2.36 -12.17
C PRO A 43 -7.65 2.72 -10.74
N GLU A 44 -8.62 2.76 -9.84
CA GLU A 44 -8.40 2.87 -8.40
C GLU A 44 -7.80 1.57 -7.85
N PRO A 45 -6.79 1.62 -6.95
CA PRO A 45 -6.33 0.43 -6.24
C PRO A 45 -7.48 -0.22 -5.46
N SER A 46 -7.57 -1.55 -5.50
CA SER A 46 -8.56 -2.28 -4.69
C SER A 46 -8.26 -2.19 -3.19
N CYS A 47 -7.00 -1.88 -2.85
CA CYS A 47 -6.53 -1.57 -1.52
C CYS A 47 -5.64 -0.33 -1.58
N LYS A 48 -6.11 0.81 -1.06
CA LYS A 48 -5.34 2.06 -1.06
C LYS A 48 -4.18 2.00 -0.09
N ASP A 49 -4.35 1.34 1.05
CA ASP A 49 -3.26 1.14 2.03
C ASP A 49 -2.08 0.36 1.40
N SER A 50 -2.34 -0.54 0.43
CA SER A 50 -1.26 -1.21 -0.32
C SER A 50 -0.49 -0.28 -1.26
N ALA A 51 -1.11 0.82 -1.68
CA ALA A 51 -0.57 1.80 -2.61
C ALA A 51 0.05 3.03 -1.89
N ASP A 52 -0.33 3.28 -0.65
CA ASP A 52 0.31 4.23 0.27
C ASP A 52 1.65 3.66 0.76
N CYS A 53 2.70 3.97 0.00
CA CYS A 53 4.02 3.36 0.14
C CYS A 53 4.89 4.06 1.17
N ASN A 54 4.64 5.34 1.43
CA ASN A 54 5.37 6.11 2.44
C ASN A 54 4.65 6.15 3.80
N ASP A 55 3.41 5.64 3.87
CA ASP A 55 2.59 5.52 5.07
C ASP A 55 2.31 6.89 5.70
N ASP A 56 1.91 7.86 4.87
CA ASP A 56 1.54 9.21 5.30
C ASP A 56 0.02 9.48 5.24
N GLU A 57 -0.75 8.41 5.11
CA GLU A 57 -2.20 8.39 5.02
C GLU A 57 -2.74 9.24 3.84
N SER A 58 -1.94 9.38 2.78
CA SER A 58 -2.30 10.13 1.58
C SER A 58 -1.75 9.48 0.31
N LEU A 59 -2.64 8.81 -0.44
CA LEU A 59 -2.28 8.24 -1.74
C LEU A 59 -2.04 9.33 -2.82
N ASP A 60 -0.78 9.66 -3.08
CA ASP A 60 -0.35 10.68 -4.03
C ASP A 60 0.95 10.33 -4.82
N ILE A 61 1.59 11.33 -5.44
CA ILE A 61 2.80 11.09 -6.26
C ILE A 61 4.01 10.68 -5.39
N SER A 62 4.03 11.08 -4.12
CA SER A 62 5.12 10.80 -3.19
C SER A 62 5.26 9.31 -2.89
N ASP A 63 4.16 8.54 -2.92
CA ASP A 63 4.17 7.07 -2.82
C ASP A 63 4.95 6.40 -3.95
N ALA A 64 4.65 6.80 -5.18
CA ALA A 64 5.35 6.28 -6.34
C ALA A 64 6.84 6.64 -6.29
N ILE A 65 7.16 7.86 -5.84
CA ILE A 65 8.55 8.29 -5.66
C ILE A 65 9.24 7.46 -4.57
N TYR A 66 8.58 7.24 -3.43
CA TYR A 66 9.11 6.45 -2.32
C TYR A 66 9.45 5.03 -2.77
N LEU A 67 8.50 4.38 -3.45
CA LEU A 67 8.69 3.01 -3.92
C LEU A 67 9.79 2.91 -5.00
N LEU A 68 9.87 3.87 -5.93
CA LEU A 68 10.96 3.93 -6.91
C LEU A 68 12.33 4.12 -6.26
N GLN A 69 12.43 4.95 -5.21
CA GLN A 69 13.67 5.11 -4.45
C GLN A 69 14.09 3.79 -3.79
N HIS A 70 13.14 3.06 -3.19
CA HIS A 70 13.43 1.76 -2.60
C HIS A 70 13.94 0.76 -3.67
N LEU A 71 13.21 0.63 -4.78
CA LEU A 71 13.51 -0.35 -5.84
C LEU A 71 14.85 -0.11 -6.55
N PHE A 72 15.23 1.16 -6.78
CA PHE A 72 16.40 1.50 -7.60
C PHE A 72 17.58 2.07 -6.83
N LEU A 73 17.34 2.68 -5.67
CA LEU A 73 18.38 3.31 -4.84
C LEU A 73 18.63 2.56 -3.53
N ALA A 74 17.91 1.46 -3.28
CA ALA A 74 18.02 0.67 -2.06
C ALA A 74 17.89 1.51 -0.78
N THR A 75 16.98 2.50 -0.81
CA THR A 75 16.57 3.24 0.39
C THR A 75 15.76 2.34 1.31
N ALA A 76 15.30 2.89 2.44
CA ALA A 76 14.42 2.18 3.37
C ALA A 76 13.24 1.53 2.61
N PRO A 77 12.89 0.27 2.94
CA PRO A 77 11.68 -0.35 2.42
C PRO A 77 10.44 0.40 2.91
N PRO A 78 9.29 0.26 2.21
CA PRO A 78 8.00 0.70 2.73
C PRO A 78 7.79 0.24 4.17
N PRO A 79 7.09 1.04 5.00
CA PRO A 79 6.68 0.64 6.33
C PRO A 79 5.89 -0.66 6.32
N ALA A 80 5.75 -1.28 7.50
CA ALA A 80 4.95 -2.50 7.60
C ALA A 80 3.50 -2.21 7.15
N PRO A 81 2.79 -3.18 6.55
CA PRO A 81 3.18 -4.56 6.27
C PRO A 81 3.89 -4.73 4.90
N TYR A 82 5.22 -4.68 4.85
CA TYR A 82 6.00 -4.83 3.61
C TYR A 82 6.59 -6.24 3.44
N GLY A 83 6.42 -6.83 2.25
CA GLY A 83 6.94 -8.17 1.91
C GLY A 83 6.21 -9.33 2.57
N VAL A 84 5.20 -9.04 3.40
CA VAL A 84 4.34 -9.99 4.09
C VAL A 84 2.94 -9.40 4.17
N CYS A 85 1.93 -10.27 4.23
CA CYS A 85 0.58 -9.86 4.58
C CYS A 85 0.50 -9.43 6.04
N GLY A 86 -0.18 -8.31 6.30
CA GLY A 86 -0.48 -7.85 7.65
C GLY A 86 -1.50 -6.74 7.66
N LEU A 87 -1.92 -6.35 8.85
CA LEU A 87 -2.62 -5.09 9.08
C LEU A 87 -1.59 -3.97 9.20
N ASP A 88 -2.05 -2.74 8.98
CA ASP A 88 -1.25 -1.56 9.25
C ASP A 88 -0.99 -1.45 10.76
N PRO A 89 0.26 -1.51 11.24
CA PRO A 89 0.53 -1.40 12.67
C PRO A 89 0.41 0.03 13.21
N ASP A 90 0.52 1.02 12.32
CA ASP A 90 0.53 2.43 12.64
C ASP A 90 -0.60 3.12 11.85
N GLY A 91 -0.91 4.38 12.16
CA GLY A 91 -1.75 5.20 11.30
C GLY A 91 -3.26 4.93 11.26
N GLU A 92 -3.93 5.72 10.43
CA GLU A 92 -5.34 5.55 10.08
C GLU A 92 -5.44 4.89 8.70
N SER A 93 -6.24 3.82 8.57
CA SER A 93 -6.46 3.20 7.26
C SER A 93 -7.14 4.19 6.30
N ILE A 94 -6.54 4.39 5.12
CA ILE A 94 -7.13 5.13 4.01
C ILE A 94 -8.00 4.23 3.12
N GLY A 95 -7.99 2.93 3.41
CA GLY A 95 -8.99 1.97 2.99
C GLY A 95 -8.38 0.79 2.24
N CYS A 96 -8.88 -0.40 2.58
CA CYS A 96 -8.55 -1.63 1.88
C CYS A 96 -9.82 -2.44 1.63
N ASP A 97 -10.52 -2.17 0.52
CA ASP A 97 -11.79 -2.84 0.20
C ASP A 97 -11.58 -4.32 -0.13
N SER A 98 -10.50 -4.63 -0.85
CA SER A 98 -10.10 -6.01 -1.12
C SER A 98 -8.63 -6.15 -1.48
N TYR A 99 -8.02 -7.21 -0.95
CA TYR A 99 -6.66 -7.62 -1.31
C TYR A 99 -6.61 -9.16 -1.35
N SER A 100 -6.87 -9.73 -2.54
CA SER A 100 -7.15 -11.17 -2.69
C SER A 100 -5.97 -12.12 -2.41
N LEU A 101 -4.76 -11.57 -2.23
CA LEU A 101 -3.55 -12.35 -2.00
C LEU A 101 -3.24 -12.58 -0.52
N CYS A 102 -3.92 -11.84 0.37
CA CYS A 102 -3.84 -12.07 1.80
C CYS A 102 -5.08 -12.84 2.29
N PRO A 103 -4.90 -13.89 3.11
CA PRO A 103 -5.98 -14.73 3.64
C PRO A 103 -6.74 -14.08 4.81
#